data_AF-A0A9P8Q358-F1
#
_entry.id   AF-A0A9P8Q358-F1
#
_cell.length_a   1.000
_cell.length_b   1.000
_cell.length_c   1.000
_cell.angle_alpha   90.00
_cell.angle_beta   90.00
_cell.angle_gamma   90.00
#
_symmetry.space_group_name_H-M   'P 1'
#
loop_
_entity.id
_entity.type
_entity.pdbx_description
1 polymer ?
#
loop_
_entity_poly.entity_id
_entity_poly.type
_entity_poly.pdbx_seq_one_letter_code
_entity_poly.pdbx_strand_id
1 'polypeptide(L)'
;DALEMVSDFKNVSLSPEGVISNPYMEHCKAKVSTECEDLVTRIDDLQDIIEALKLDISKRGSKPSPKQVQHVQKEIQTTKSNLASLLQYMSVERKNWNTRWQSELTAVLEEQEFFKEQETIIHLLEEDLSSADDTYALIVKCVEELEKNPKLMRGGSVALPPPDPSVSIS
;
A
#
# COMPACT_ATOMS: atom_id res chain seq x y z
N ASP A 1 -5.00 29.51 -4.83
CA ASP A 1 -3.76 29.96 -4.17
C ASP A 1 -2.85 28.75 -4.06
N ALA A 2 -1.66 28.73 -4.68
CA ALA A 2 -0.84 27.51 -4.80
C ALA A 2 -0.46 26.91 -3.42
N LEU A 3 -0.42 27.75 -2.39
CA LEU A 3 -0.21 27.37 -1.00
C LEU A 3 -1.36 26.53 -0.41
N GLU A 4 -2.59 26.76 -0.86
CA GLU A 4 -3.79 26.04 -0.39
C GLU A 4 -3.80 24.60 -0.93
N MET A 5 -3.49 24.42 -2.22
CA MET A 5 -3.36 23.10 -2.86
C MET A 5 -2.21 22.26 -2.27
N VAL A 6 -1.09 22.89 -1.92
CA VAL A 6 0.03 22.22 -1.24
C VAL A 6 -0.34 21.84 0.20
N SER A 7 -1.22 22.59 0.86
CA SER A 7 -1.74 22.25 2.19
C SER A 7 -2.71 21.07 2.13
N ASP A 8 -3.54 20.99 1.09
CA ASP A 8 -4.45 19.88 0.85
C ASP A 8 -3.69 18.60 0.51
N PHE A 9 -2.59 18.71 -0.25
CA PHE A 9 -1.70 17.57 -0.54
C PHE A 9 -0.99 17.02 0.72
N LYS A 10 -0.64 17.92 1.65
CA LYS A 10 -0.11 17.51 2.97
C LYS A 10 -1.15 16.82 3.84
N ASN A 11 -2.43 17.16 3.69
CA ASN A 11 -3.53 16.49 4.39
C ASN A 11 -3.94 15.14 3.75
N VAL A 12 -3.61 14.91 2.48
CA VAL A 12 -3.71 13.58 1.84
C VAL A 12 -2.57 12.66 2.28
N SER A 13 -1.42 13.23 2.66
CA SER A 13 -0.30 12.51 3.30
C SER A 13 -0.50 12.35 4.81
N LEU A 14 -1.66 11.84 5.22
CA LEU A 14 -1.86 11.39 6.60
C LEU A 14 -1.25 10.00 6.76
N SER A 15 -0.02 9.98 7.28
CA SER A 15 0.54 8.99 8.22
C SER A 15 0.46 7.48 7.88
N PRO A 16 1.49 6.66 8.17
CA PRO A 16 1.53 5.21 7.87
C PRO A 16 0.56 4.34 8.69
N GLU A 17 -0.42 4.93 9.38
CA GLU A 17 -1.40 4.22 10.21
C GLU A 17 -2.37 3.34 9.40
N GLY A 18 -2.47 3.53 8.07
CA GLY A 18 -3.36 2.75 7.21
C GLY A 18 -2.81 1.44 6.65
N VAL A 19 -1.49 1.30 6.52
CA VAL A 19 -0.91 0.23 5.67
C VAL A 19 -0.70 -1.09 6.43
N ILE A 20 -0.34 -1.04 7.72
CA ILE A 20 0.04 -2.23 8.50
C ILE A 20 -0.80 -2.42 9.77
N SER A 21 -1.30 -1.34 10.37
CA SER A 21 -2.05 -1.39 11.63
C SER A 21 -3.56 -1.20 11.40
N ASN A 22 -4.20 -2.23 10.86
CA ASN A 22 -5.65 -2.28 10.76
C ASN A 22 -6.25 -2.98 12.01
N PRO A 23 -7.18 -2.35 12.75
CA PRO A 23 -7.86 -2.98 13.89
C PRO A 23 -8.44 -4.37 13.60
N TYR A 24 -8.92 -4.61 12.38
CA TYR A 24 -9.36 -5.92 11.91
C TYR A 24 -8.22 -6.95 11.91
N MET A 25 -7.06 -6.58 11.36
CA MET A 25 -5.90 -7.47 11.28
C MET A 25 -5.34 -7.75 12.68
N GLU A 26 -5.32 -6.76 13.56
CA GLU A 26 -4.93 -6.96 14.96
C GLU A 26 -5.90 -7.90 15.69
N HIS A 27 -7.21 -7.76 15.48
CA HIS A 27 -8.19 -8.71 16.01
C HIS A 27 -7.97 -10.13 15.47
N CYS A 28 -7.72 -10.29 14.16
CA CYS A 28 -7.39 -11.58 13.57
C CYS A 28 -6.13 -12.20 14.19
N LYS A 29 -5.06 -11.41 14.38
CA LYS A 29 -3.81 -11.86 15.04
C LYS A 29 -4.07 -12.30 16.48
N ALA A 30 -4.79 -11.48 17.25
CA ALA A 30 -5.12 -11.77 18.63
C ALA A 30 -5.92 -13.07 18.75
N LYS A 31 -6.96 -13.24 17.91
CA LYS A 31 -7.76 -14.47 17.87
C LYS A 31 -6.92 -15.71 17.55
N VAL A 32 -6.06 -15.64 16.54
CA VAL A 32 -5.17 -16.77 16.18
C VAL A 32 -4.21 -17.07 17.32
N SER A 33 -3.63 -16.06 17.99
CA SER A 33 -2.72 -16.27 19.13
C SER A 33 -3.45 -16.96 20.28
N THR A 34 -4.60 -16.43 20.71
CA THR A 34 -5.39 -17.01 21.80
C THR A 34 -5.81 -18.44 21.50
N GLU A 35 -6.37 -18.71 20.32
CA GLU A 35 -6.81 -20.07 19.99
C GLU A 35 -5.63 -21.06 19.85
N CYS A 36 -4.45 -20.60 19.41
CA CYS A 36 -3.23 -21.41 19.42
C CYS A 36 -2.77 -21.74 20.84
N GLU A 37 -2.73 -20.75 21.73
CA GLU A 37 -2.35 -20.93 23.15
C GLU A 37 -3.30 -21.91 23.86
N ASP A 38 -4.61 -21.77 23.62
CA ASP A 38 -5.64 -22.67 24.13
C ASP A 38 -5.46 -24.10 23.60
N LEU A 39 -5.16 -24.25 22.31
CA LEU A 39 -4.90 -25.55 21.69
C LEU A 39 -3.65 -26.23 22.24
N VAL A 40 -2.56 -25.47 22.42
CA VAL A 40 -1.32 -25.99 23.02
C VAL A 40 -1.59 -26.51 24.43
N THR A 41 -2.21 -25.69 25.27
CA THR A 41 -2.57 -26.07 26.65
C THR A 41 -3.43 -27.33 26.68
N ARG A 42 -4.47 -27.39 25.83
CA ARG A 42 -5.35 -28.57 25.78
C ARG A 42 -4.66 -29.83 25.27
N ILE A 43 -3.75 -29.70 24.30
CA ILE A 43 -2.97 -30.84 23.80
C ILE A 43 -2.03 -31.35 24.88
N ASP A 44 -1.37 -30.46 25.63
CA ASP A 44 -0.50 -30.83 26.74
C ASP A 44 -1.28 -31.56 27.84
N ASP A 45 -2.44 -31.02 28.28
CA ASP A 45 -3.33 -31.67 29.24
C ASP A 45 -3.77 -33.07 28.74
N LEU A 46 -4.10 -33.19 27.45
CA LEU A 46 -4.46 -34.47 26.84
C LEU A 46 -3.29 -35.45 26.83
N GLN A 47 -2.08 -34.99 26.53
CA GLN A 47 -0.87 -35.82 26.55
C GLN A 47 -0.59 -36.33 27.96
N ASP A 48 -0.71 -35.47 28.97
CA ASP A 48 -0.54 -35.85 30.38
C ASP A 48 -1.54 -36.93 30.81
N ILE A 49 -2.82 -36.76 30.47
CA ILE A 49 -3.85 -37.77 30.78
C ILE A 49 -3.56 -39.09 30.06
N ILE A 50 -3.18 -39.04 28.78
CA ILE A 50 -2.87 -40.25 27.99
C ILE A 50 -1.63 -40.96 28.55
N GLU A 51 -0.59 -40.23 28.92
CA GLU A 51 0.63 -40.78 29.50
C GLU A 51 0.37 -41.42 30.87
N ALA A 52 -0.46 -40.79 31.71
CA ALA A 52 -0.91 -41.36 32.98
C ALA A 52 -1.68 -42.67 32.77
N LEU A 53 -2.62 -42.71 31.82
CA LEU A 53 -3.34 -43.94 31.46
C LEU A 53 -2.40 -45.03 30.94
N LYS A 54 -1.41 -44.66 30.11
CA LYS A 54 -0.38 -45.58 29.61
C LYS A 54 0.43 -46.17 30.76
N LEU A 55 0.79 -45.36 31.75
CA LEU A 55 1.53 -45.78 32.94
C LEU A 55 0.72 -46.77 33.79
N ASP A 56 -0.55 -46.49 34.03
CA ASP A 56 -1.44 -47.34 34.82
C ASP A 56 -1.66 -48.72 34.15
N ILE A 57 -1.80 -48.74 32.83
CA ILE A 57 -1.92 -50.00 32.07
C ILE A 57 -0.59 -50.77 32.11
N SER A 58 0.51 -50.12 31.72
CA SER A 58 1.79 -50.80 31.49
C SER A 58 2.52 -51.21 32.76
N LYS A 59 2.51 -50.38 33.81
CA LYS A 59 3.24 -50.65 35.05
C LYS A 59 2.38 -51.24 36.15
N ARG A 60 1.08 -50.89 36.19
CA ARG A 60 0.19 -51.29 37.30
C ARG A 60 -0.82 -52.36 36.90
N GLY A 61 -0.91 -52.74 35.63
CA GLY A 61 -1.91 -53.68 35.12
C GLY A 61 -3.35 -53.21 35.35
N SER A 62 -3.55 -51.92 35.63
CA SER A 62 -4.84 -51.36 35.99
C SER A 62 -5.62 -50.99 34.73
N LYS A 63 -6.87 -51.44 34.65
CA LYS A 63 -7.74 -51.15 33.49
C LYS A 63 -8.40 -49.77 33.67
N PRO A 64 -8.26 -48.84 32.71
CA PRO A 64 -8.99 -47.56 32.74
C PRO A 64 -10.50 -47.76 32.79
N SER A 65 -11.19 -46.90 33.53
CA SER A 65 -12.64 -46.89 33.55
C SER A 65 -13.20 -46.52 32.16
N PRO A 66 -14.33 -47.13 31.72
CA PRO A 66 -15.01 -46.73 30.49
C PRO A 66 -15.29 -45.22 30.43
N LYS A 67 -15.58 -44.58 31.58
CA LYS A 67 -15.78 -43.13 31.66
C LYS A 67 -14.52 -42.34 31.34
N GLN A 68 -13.34 -42.80 31.77
CA GLN A 68 -12.06 -42.13 31.48
C GLN A 68 -11.73 -42.24 29.98
N VAL A 69 -11.92 -43.43 29.39
CA VAL A 69 -11.68 -43.64 27.96
C VAL A 69 -12.61 -42.76 27.12
N GLN A 70 -13.91 -42.72 27.46
CA GLN A 70 -14.88 -41.86 26.77
C GLN A 70 -14.55 -40.38 26.93
N HIS A 71 -14.09 -39.94 28.11
CA HIS A 71 -13.67 -38.57 28.34
C HIS A 71 -12.49 -38.18 27.44
N VAL A 72 -11.41 -38.97 27.45
CA VAL A 72 -10.24 -38.73 26.59
C VAL A 72 -10.63 -38.75 25.11
N GLN A 73 -11.49 -39.68 24.69
CA GLN A 73 -11.99 -39.71 23.31
C GLN A 73 -12.73 -38.42 22.94
N LYS A 74 -13.59 -37.91 23.83
CA LYS A 74 -14.31 -36.65 23.61
C LYS A 74 -13.35 -35.48 23.50
N GLU A 75 -12.41 -35.34 24.43
CA GLU A 75 -11.41 -34.26 24.42
C GLU A 75 -10.54 -34.29 23.16
N ILE A 76 -10.12 -35.48 22.70
CA ILE A 76 -9.41 -35.64 21.42
C ILE A 76 -10.26 -35.11 20.26
N GLN A 77 -11.55 -35.46 20.19
CA GLN A 77 -12.41 -35.03 19.09
C GLN A 77 -12.66 -33.52 19.13
N THR A 78 -12.90 -32.95 20.31
CA THR A 78 -13.05 -31.51 20.48
C THR A 78 -11.77 -30.77 20.08
N THR A 79 -10.60 -31.25 20.50
CA THR A 79 -9.31 -30.64 20.14
C THR A 79 -9.04 -30.71 18.64
N LYS A 80 -9.34 -31.85 18.00
CA LYS A 80 -9.25 -31.99 16.53
C LYS A 80 -10.19 -31.03 15.80
N SER A 81 -11.42 -30.88 16.29
CA SER A 81 -12.39 -29.93 15.72
C SER A 81 -11.88 -28.50 15.83
N ASN A 82 -11.39 -28.10 17.00
CA ASN A 82 -10.85 -26.76 17.23
C ASN A 82 -9.65 -26.47 16.33
N LEU A 83 -8.72 -27.43 16.21
CA LEU A 83 -7.56 -27.30 15.30
C LEU A 83 -8.00 -27.13 13.84
N ALA A 84 -8.97 -27.93 13.38
CA ALA A 84 -9.48 -27.82 12.01
C ALA A 84 -10.17 -26.47 11.76
N SER A 85 -10.96 -25.98 12.72
CA SER A 85 -11.61 -24.67 12.65
C SER A 85 -10.60 -23.52 12.59
N LEU A 86 -9.56 -23.55 13.42
CA LEU A 86 -8.50 -22.53 13.40
C LEU A 86 -7.73 -22.55 12.08
N LEU A 87 -7.39 -23.73 11.55
CA LEU A 87 -6.73 -23.86 10.24
C LEU A 87 -7.58 -23.29 9.10
N GLN A 88 -8.89 -23.56 9.12
CA GLN A 88 -9.82 -23.00 8.15
C GLN A 88 -9.90 -21.48 8.27
N TYR A 89 -10.02 -20.96 9.49
CA TYR A 89 -10.01 -19.52 9.76
C TYR A 89 -8.74 -18.86 9.22
N MET A 90 -7.55 -19.36 9.57
CA MET A 90 -6.28 -18.83 9.08
C MET A 90 -6.16 -18.87 7.55
N SER A 91 -6.68 -19.90 6.89
CA SER A 91 -6.68 -20.01 5.43
C SER A 91 -7.53 -18.93 4.76
N VAL A 92 -8.71 -18.64 5.32
CA VAL A 92 -9.60 -17.57 4.84
C VAL A 92 -8.96 -16.21 5.11
N GLU A 93 -8.50 -15.96 6.33
CA GLU A 93 -7.96 -14.65 6.70
C GLU A 93 -6.67 -14.31 5.94
N ARG A 94 -5.80 -15.30 5.69
CA ARG A 94 -4.62 -15.09 4.84
C ARG A 94 -4.99 -14.59 3.45
N LYS A 95 -6.06 -15.14 2.84
CA LYS A 95 -6.54 -14.68 1.54
C LYS A 95 -7.07 -13.24 1.62
N ASN A 96 -7.86 -12.95 2.65
CA ASN A 96 -8.41 -11.61 2.87
C ASN A 96 -7.29 -10.56 3.03
N TRP A 97 -6.25 -10.89 3.79
CA TRP A 97 -5.11 -10.01 3.99
C TRP A 97 -4.33 -9.78 2.69
N ASN A 98 -4.09 -10.83 1.91
CA ASN A 98 -3.45 -10.70 0.60
C ASN A 98 -4.26 -9.80 -0.34
N THR A 99 -5.57 -9.99 -0.44
CA THR A 99 -6.44 -9.15 -1.26
C THR A 99 -6.39 -7.70 -0.80
N ARG A 100 -6.40 -7.46 0.52
CA ARG A 100 -6.29 -6.11 1.08
C ARG A 100 -4.96 -5.47 0.70
N TRP A 101 -3.84 -6.12 1.00
CA TRP A 101 -2.52 -5.58 0.69
C TRP A 101 -2.32 -5.34 -0.80
N GLN A 102 -2.85 -6.22 -1.66
CA GLN A 102 -2.84 -5.99 -3.10
C GLN A 102 -3.57 -4.70 -3.47
N SER A 103 -4.76 -4.47 -2.92
CA SER A 103 -5.52 -3.24 -3.16
C SER A 103 -4.75 -1.99 -2.72
N GLU A 104 -4.15 -2.02 -1.52
CA GLU A 104 -3.40 -0.88 -0.98
C GLU A 104 -2.12 -0.62 -1.81
N LEU A 105 -1.41 -1.69 -2.21
CA LEU A 105 -0.23 -1.58 -3.08
C LEU A 105 -0.59 -1.01 -4.46
N THR A 106 -1.73 -1.43 -5.03
CA THR A 106 -2.22 -0.86 -6.30
C THR A 106 -2.49 0.63 -6.15
N ALA A 107 -3.15 1.07 -5.07
CA ALA A 107 -3.40 2.49 -4.83
C ALA A 107 -2.08 3.30 -4.73
N VAL A 108 -1.07 2.77 -4.02
CA VAL A 108 0.25 3.42 -3.94
C VAL A 108 0.92 3.51 -5.33
N LEU A 109 0.78 2.47 -6.16
CA LEU A 109 1.33 2.49 -7.52
C LEU A 109 0.62 3.52 -8.40
N GLU A 110 -0.70 3.63 -8.31
CA GLU A 110 -1.50 4.63 -9.02
C GLU A 110 -1.11 6.06 -8.60
N GLU A 111 -0.91 6.30 -7.30
CA GLU A 111 -0.43 7.60 -6.79
C GLU A 111 0.99 7.93 -7.29
N GLN A 112 1.89 6.95 -7.34
CA GLN A 112 3.23 7.13 -7.91
C GLN A 112 3.19 7.42 -9.41
N GLU A 113 2.33 6.74 -10.15
CA GLU A 113 2.13 6.97 -11.58
C GLU A 113 1.61 8.39 -11.84
N PHE A 114 0.63 8.84 -11.04
CA PHE A 114 0.14 10.22 -11.10
C PHE A 114 1.27 11.24 -10.97
N PHE A 115 2.14 11.13 -9.97
CA PHE A 115 3.25 12.07 -9.79
C PHE A 115 4.22 12.05 -10.96
N LYS A 116 4.55 10.88 -11.49
CA LYS A 116 5.43 10.75 -12.66
C LYS A 116 4.84 11.43 -13.90
N GLU A 117 3.54 11.30 -14.12
CA GLU A 117 2.85 12.03 -15.18
C GLU A 117 2.91 13.54 -14.95
N GLN A 118 2.69 14.02 -13.71
CA GLN A 118 2.79 15.43 -13.38
C GLN A 118 4.22 15.97 -13.57
N GLU A 119 5.25 15.23 -13.17
CA GLU A 119 6.66 15.61 -13.40
C GLU A 119 6.98 15.74 -14.89
N THR A 120 6.44 14.84 -15.72
CA THR A 120 6.59 14.91 -17.17
C THR A 120 5.95 16.19 -17.73
N ILE A 121 4.75 16.53 -17.26
CA ILE A 121 4.05 17.77 -17.67
C ILE A 121 4.86 19.00 -17.22
N ILE A 122 5.36 19.02 -15.99
CA ILE A 122 6.15 20.14 -15.47
C ILE A 122 7.40 20.35 -16.32
N HIS A 123 8.12 19.30 -16.69
CA HIS A 123 9.29 19.43 -17.56
C HIS A 123 8.95 20.00 -18.93
N LEU A 124 7.82 19.60 -19.53
CA LEU A 124 7.37 20.20 -20.79
C LEU A 124 7.06 21.70 -20.62
N LEU A 125 6.42 22.09 -19.52
CA LEU A 125 6.15 23.50 -19.22
C LEU A 125 7.43 24.32 -18.98
N GLU A 126 8.46 23.72 -18.38
CA GLU A 126 9.78 24.35 -18.22
C GLU A 126 10.44 24.62 -19.57
N GLU A 127 10.38 23.66 -20.49
CA GLU A 127 10.90 23.79 -21.86
C GLU A 127 10.13 24.88 -22.64
N ASP A 128 8.81 24.87 -22.56
CA ASP A 128 7.94 25.88 -23.20
C ASP A 128 8.23 27.29 -22.66
N LEU A 129 8.40 27.43 -21.34
CA LEU A 129 8.73 28.71 -20.72
C LEU A 129 10.12 29.21 -21.13
N SER A 130 11.11 28.33 -21.22
CA SER A 130 12.46 28.68 -21.69
C SER A 130 12.43 29.17 -23.14
N SER A 131 11.67 28.50 -24.02
CA SER A 131 11.50 28.90 -25.41
C SER A 131 10.83 30.27 -25.54
N ALA A 132 9.82 30.55 -24.69
CA ALA A 132 9.17 31.85 -24.62
C ALA A 132 10.13 32.96 -24.17
N ASP A 133 10.99 32.70 -23.18
CA ASP A 133 12.00 33.66 -22.69
C ASP A 133 13.05 33.97 -23.76
N ASP A 134 13.56 32.94 -24.46
CA ASP A 134 14.49 33.11 -25.58
C ASP A 134 13.87 33.97 -26.70
N THR A 135 12.61 33.69 -27.04
CA THR A 135 11.87 34.47 -28.05
C THR A 135 11.70 35.92 -27.60
N TYR A 136 11.35 36.14 -26.33
CA TYR A 136 11.23 37.48 -25.76
C TYR A 136 12.57 38.24 -25.81
N ALA A 137 13.68 37.60 -25.46
CA ALA A 137 15.01 38.19 -25.54
C ALA A 137 15.37 38.62 -26.98
N LEU A 138 14.95 37.85 -27.99
CA LEU A 138 15.10 38.24 -29.40
C LEU A 138 14.26 39.47 -29.75
N ILE A 139 13.01 39.53 -29.27
CA ILE A 139 12.15 40.71 -29.46
C ILE A 139 12.80 41.95 -28.85
N VAL A 140 13.32 41.86 -27.62
CA VAL A 140 14.02 42.97 -26.95
C VAL A 140 15.20 43.46 -27.78
N LYS A 141 16.06 42.55 -28.27
CA LYS A 141 17.17 42.90 -29.16
C LYS A 141 16.70 43.59 -30.44
N CYS A 142 15.62 43.10 -31.07
CA CYS A 142 15.06 43.74 -32.25
C CYS A 142 14.59 45.17 -31.95
N VAL A 143 13.92 45.40 -30.81
CA VAL A 143 13.48 46.73 -30.37
C VAL A 143 14.68 47.66 -30.17
N GLU A 144 15.72 47.22 -29.46
CA GLU A 144 16.93 48.02 -29.24
C GLU A 144 17.61 48.44 -30.55
N GLU A 145 17.71 47.53 -31.53
CA GLU A 145 18.31 47.85 -32.83
C GLU A 145 17.46 48.82 -33.66
N LEU A 146 16.14 48.73 -33.54
CA LEU A 146 15.21 49.66 -34.19
C LEU A 146 15.32 51.08 -33.61
N GLU A 147 15.51 51.21 -32.30
CA GLU A 147 15.73 52.50 -31.64
C GLU A 147 17.06 53.14 -32.08
N LYS A 148 18.13 52.34 -32.23
CA LYS A 148 19.44 52.81 -32.70
C LYS A 148 19.43 53.21 -34.18
N ASN A 149 18.58 52.59 -35.00
CA ASN A 149 18.50 52.85 -36.43
C ASN A 149 17.06 52.99 -36.95
N PRO A 150 16.40 54.15 -36.70
CA PRO A 150 14.97 54.38 -37.00
C PRO A 150 14.62 54.38 -38.50
N LYS A 151 15.61 54.23 -39.40
CA LYS A 151 15.38 54.05 -40.84
C LYS A 151 14.96 52.63 -41.22
N LEU A 152 15.25 51.61 -40.39
CA LEU A 152 14.83 50.21 -40.60
C LEU A 152 13.31 50.03 -40.52
N MET A 153 12.62 50.85 -39.71
CA MET A 153 11.15 50.90 -39.64
C MET A 153 10.47 51.33 -40.96
N ARG A 154 11.17 52.07 -41.83
CA ARG A 154 10.60 52.60 -43.08
C ARG A 154 10.68 51.64 -44.27
N GLY A 155 11.38 50.51 -44.12
CA GLY A 155 11.67 49.55 -45.21
C GLY A 155 11.05 48.17 -45.07
N GLY A 156 10.36 47.87 -43.96
CA GLY A 156 9.63 46.60 -43.78
C GLY A 156 10.49 45.34 -43.59
N SER A 157 11.73 45.47 -43.09
CA SER A 157 12.64 44.32 -42.96
C SER A 157 13.23 44.23 -41.55
N VAL A 158 12.41 43.83 -40.57
CA VAL A 158 12.92 43.30 -39.30
C VAL A 158 12.70 41.80 -39.36
N ALA A 159 13.79 41.05 -39.51
CA ALA A 159 13.77 39.59 -39.56
C ALA A 159 13.62 39.05 -38.13
N LEU A 160 12.39 39.04 -37.62
CA LEU A 160 12.06 38.14 -36.53
C LEU A 160 12.08 36.71 -37.09
N PRO A 161 12.56 35.71 -36.31
CA PRO A 161 12.38 34.33 -36.70
C PRO A 161 10.88 34.05 -36.92
N PRO A 162 10.53 33.24 -37.92
CA PRO A 162 9.13 32.90 -38.18
C PRO A 162 8.50 32.32 -36.91
N PRO A 163 7.22 32.62 -36.63
CA PRO A 163 6.53 32.06 -35.48
C PRO A 163 6.60 30.54 -35.53
N ASP A 164 6.88 29.91 -34.39
CA ASP A 164 6.92 28.46 -34.28
C ASP A 164 5.53 27.90 -34.66
N PRO A 165 5.45 26.94 -35.60
CA PRO A 165 4.19 26.37 -36.06
C PRO A 165 3.38 25.69 -34.94
N SER A 166 3.97 25.42 -33.78
CA SER A 166 3.29 24.85 -32.61
C SER A 166 2.49 25.88 -31.81
N VAL A 167 2.74 27.19 -31.98
CA VAL A 167 1.96 28.26 -31.34
C VAL A 167 0.74 28.58 -32.19
N SER A 168 -0.39 27.92 -31.88
CA SER A 168 -1.69 28.33 -32.43
C SER A 168 -2.05 29.70 -31.87
N ILE A 169 -1.98 30.72 -32.73
CA ILE A 169 -2.59 32.02 -32.50
C ILE A 169 -4.11 31.81 -32.60
N SER A 170 -4.78 31.73 -31.46
CA SER A 170 -6.25 31.81 -31.33
C SER A 170 -6.59 32.82 -30.24
#